data_AF-A0ABD0NCQ6-F1
#
_entry.id   AF-A0ABD0NCQ6-F1
#
_cell.length_a   1.000
_cell.length_b   1.000
_cell.length_c   1.000
_cell.angle_alpha   90.00
_cell.angle_beta   90.00
_cell.angle_gamma   90.00
#
_symmetry.space_group_name_H-M   'P 1'
#
loop_
_entity.id
_entity.type
_entity.pdbx_description
1 polymer ?
#
loop_
_entity_poly.entity_id
_entity_poly.type
_entity_poly.pdbx_seq_one_letter_code
_entity_poly.pdbx_strand_id
1 'polypeptide(L)' 'MGESCRKSTITAALHQSGLYGRVARRKPLLSARHMKACMEFAKKHLKDSKMVRNKILWSDENFLALLLS' A
#
# COMPACT_ATOMS: atom_id res chain seq x y z
N MET A 1 2.77 37.13 -18.15
CA MET A 1 1.37 37.48 -17.83
C MET A 1 0.66 36.19 -17.45
N GLY A 2 0.53 35.90 -16.16
CA GLY A 2 -0.19 34.70 -15.70
C GLY A 2 -1.68 35.03 -15.60
N GLU A 3 -2.50 34.44 -16.46
CA GLU A 3 -3.95 34.60 -16.37
C GLU A 3 -4.47 33.92 -15.10
N SER A 4 -5.29 34.63 -14.33
CA SER A 4 -5.94 34.10 -13.13
C SER A 4 -7.05 33.12 -13.55
N CYS A 5 -6.70 31.84 -13.61
CA CYS A 5 -7.63 30.79 -13.97
C CYS A 5 -8.44 30.33 -12.74
N ARG A 6 -9.76 30.16 -12.89
CA ARG A 6 -10.60 29.63 -11.81
C ARG A 6 -10.19 28.19 -11.51
N LYS A 7 -10.17 27.82 -10.23
CA LYS A 7 -9.85 26.45 -9.78
C LYS A 7 -10.66 25.37 -10.50
N SER A 8 -11.93 25.65 -10.82
CA SER A 8 -12.81 24.75 -11.57
C SER A 8 -12.30 24.43 -12.97
N THR A 9 -11.73 25.41 -13.67
CA THR A 9 -11.17 25.22 -15.02
C THR A 9 -9.94 24.31 -14.97
N ILE A 10 -9.10 24.47 -13.94
CA ILE A 10 -7.93 23.61 -13.72
C ILE A 10 -8.38 22.16 -13.44
N THR A 11 -9.34 21.97 -12.54
CA THR A 11 -9.88 20.64 -12.22
C THR A 11 -10.53 19.98 -13.43
N ALA A 12 -11.29 20.72 -14.24
CA ALA A 12 -11.93 20.19 -15.43
C ALA A 12 -10.90 19.71 -16.47
N ALA A 13 -9.84 20.49 -16.70
CA ALA A 13 -8.75 20.11 -17.59
C ALA A 13 -8.01 18.86 -17.08
N LEU A 14 -7.72 18.78 -15.78
CA LEU A 14 -7.11 17.60 -15.15
C LEU A 14 -7.98 16.34 -15.30
N HIS A 15 -9.30 16.48 -15.11
CA HIS A 15 -10.23 15.37 -15.30
C HIS A 15 -10.32 14.91 -16.75
N GLN A 16 -10.32 15.84 -17.72
CA GLN A 16 -10.28 15.51 -19.14
C GLN A 16 -8.99 14.76 -19.52
N SER A 17 -7.86 15.07 -18.86
CA SER A 17 -6.61 14.32 -19.01
C SER A 17 -6.52 13.06 -18.15
N GLY A 18 -7.59 12.67 -17.44
CA GLY A 18 -7.64 11.48 -16.58
C GLY A 18 -6.84 11.58 -15.28
N LEU A 19 -6.46 12.78 -14.86
CA LEU A 19 -5.74 13.05 -13.62
C LEU A 19 -6.74 13.32 -12.50
N TYR A 20 -6.70 12.45 -11.49
CA TYR A 20 -7.57 12.54 -10.32
C TYR A 20 -6.74 12.71 -9.06
N GLY A 21 -7.26 13.51 -8.12
CA GLY A 21 -6.71 13.56 -6.78
C GLY A 21 -6.81 12.19 -6.11
N ARG A 22 -5.67 11.60 -5.75
CA ARG A 22 -5.61 10.36 -4.97
C ARG A 22 -4.72 10.57 -3.76
N VAL A 23 -5.12 9.98 -2.64
CA VAL A 23 -4.30 9.93 -1.43
C VAL A 23 -3.38 8.72 -1.52
N ALA A 24 -2.06 8.93 -1.34
CA ALA A 24 -1.10 7.84 -1.29
C ALA A 24 -1.42 6.92 -0.10
N ARG A 25 -1.50 5.61 -0.34
CA ARG A 25 -1.69 4.63 0.73
C ARG A 25 -0.44 4.60 1.62
N ARG A 26 -0.63 4.58 2.95
CA ARG A 26 0.47 4.35 3.90
C ARG A 26 1.00 2.94 3.68
N LYS A 27 2.25 2.82 3.23
CA LYS A 27 2.98 1.57 3.11
C LYS A 27 4.33 1.72 3.81
N PRO A 28 4.83 0.65 4.45
CA PRO A 28 6.20 0.66 4.95
C PRO A 28 7.15 0.86 3.75
N LEU A 29 8.20 1.65 3.96
CA LEU A 29 9.26 1.81 2.98
C LEU A 29 10.12 0.55 3.01
N LEU A 30 10.15 -0.18 1.89
CA LEU A 30 10.91 -1.42 1.77
C LEU A 30 12.20 -1.15 0.99
N SER A 31 13.32 -1.69 1.48
CA SER A 31 14.56 -1.75 0.71
C SER A 31 14.44 -2.78 -0.42
N ALA A 32 15.29 -2.67 -1.44
CA ALA A 32 15.34 -3.64 -2.54
C ALA A 32 15.59 -5.07 -2.04
N ARG A 33 16.39 -5.23 -0.98
CA ARG A 33 16.65 -6.52 -0.33
C ARG A 33 15.37 -7.12 0.24
N HIS A 34 14.56 -6.34 0.97
CA HIS A 34 13.30 -6.81 1.52
C HIS A 34 12.30 -7.16 0.43
N MET A 35 12.23 -6.35 -0.63
CA MET A 35 11.34 -6.62 -1.76
C MET A 35 11.69 -7.96 -2.44
N LYS A 36 12.98 -8.23 -2.66
CA LYS A 36 13.46 -9.51 -3.21
C LYS A 36 13.07 -10.69 -2.31
N ALA A 37 13.35 -10.59 -1.01
CA ALA A 37 13.01 -11.65 -0.05
C ALA A 37 11.50 -11.92 0.01
N CYS A 38 10.66 -10.88 0.03
CA CYS A 38 9.20 -11.03 -0.03
C CYS A 38 8.74 -11.74 -1.31
N MET A 39 9.32 -11.39 -2.47
CA MET A 39 8.98 -12.04 -3.74
C MET A 39 9.41 -13.52 -3.78
N GLU A 40 10.61 -13.84 -3.29
CA GLU A 40 11.10 -15.22 -3.22
C GLU A 40 10.24 -16.08 -2.29
N PHE A 41 9.89 -15.55 -1.11
CA PHE A 41 8.98 -16.20 -0.18
C PHE A 41 7.61 -16.48 -0.81
N ALA A 42 7.01 -15.46 -1.45
CA ALA A 42 5.73 -15.61 -2.11
C ALA A 42 5.76 -16.68 -3.22
N LYS A 43 6.81 -16.69 -4.05
CA LYS A 43 6.97 -17.70 -5.12
C LYS A 43 7.11 -19.11 -4.55
N LYS A 44 7.91 -19.27 -3.49
CA LYS A 44 8.16 -20.56 -2.83
C LYS A 44 6.88 -21.15 -2.24
N HIS A 45 6.06 -20.33 -1.60
CA HIS A 45 4.88 -20.77 -0.83
C HIS A 45 3.55 -20.61 -1.58
N LEU A 46 3.58 -20.19 -2.85
CA LEU A 46 2.38 -19.97 -3.68
C LEU A 46 1.56 -21.26 -3.85
N LYS A 47 2.25 -22.39 -4.00
CA LYS A 47 1.64 -23.72 -4.23
C LYS A 47 1.43 -24.54 -2.96
N ASP A 48 1.72 -23.98 -1.79
CA ASP A 48 1.55 -24.69 -0.52
C ASP A 48 0.09 -25.10 -0.32
N SER A 49 -0.11 -26.36 0.07
CA SER A 49 -1.44 -26.89 0.33
C SER A 49 -2.03 -26.29 1.62
N LYS A 50 -3.36 -26.29 1.72
CA LYS A 50 -4.07 -25.86 2.94
C LYS A 50 -3.61 -26.62 4.18
N MET A 51 -3.29 -27.93 4.03
CA MET A 51 -2.80 -28.74 5.14
C MET A 51 -1.46 -28.25 5.70
N VAL A 52 -0.55 -27.80 4.84
CA VAL A 52 0.74 -27.24 5.27
C VAL A 52 0.50 -25.92 5.99
N ARG A 53 -0.35 -25.05 5.43
CA ARG A 53 -0.67 -23.75 6.05
C ARG A 53 -1.34 -23.88 7.41
N ASN A 54 -2.22 -24.87 7.58
CA ASN A 54 -2.91 -25.12 8.86
C ASN A 54 -1.98 -25.61 9.98
N LYS A 55 -0.77 -26.07 9.64
CA LYS A 55 0.25 -26.47 10.62
C LYS A 55 1.14 -25.29 11.06
N ILE A 56 0.99 -24.11 10.45
CA ILE A 56 1.81 -22.95 10.78
C ILE A 56 1.22 -22.23 11.99
N LEU A 57 2.00 -22.17 13.06
CA LEU A 57 1.73 -21.31 14.21
C LEU A 57 2.42 -19.96 13.99
N TRP A 58 1.63 -18.89 13.89
CA TRP A 58 2.15 -17.52 13.76
C TRP A 58 2.26 -16.84 15.13
N SER A 59 3.31 -16.05 15.32
CA SER A 59 3.53 -15.25 16.52
C SER A 59 4.01 -13.87 16.11
N ASP A 60 3.51 -12.85 16.80
CA ASP A 60 3.94 -11.45 16.65
C ASP A 60 3.70 -10.71 17.97
N GLU A 61 4.46 -9.66 18.21
CA GLU A 61 4.29 -8.79 19.38
C GLU A 61 3.65 -7.47 18.94
N ASN A 62 2.56 -7.08 19.59
CA ASN A 62 1.92 -5.79 19.29
C ASN A 62 1.82 -4.94 20.56
N PHE A 63 2.12 -3.65 20.41
CA PHE A 63 1.93 -2.70 21.50
C PHE A 63 0.45 -2.34 21.61
N LEU A 64 -0.21 -2.83 22.66
CA LEU A 64 -1.57 -2.40 22.99
C LEU A 64 -1.49 -1.00 23.61
N ALA A 65 -1.67 0.03 22.77
CA ALA A 65 -1.96 1.37 23.27
C ALA A 65 -3.37 1.32 23.89
N LEU A 66 -3.47 1.28 25.21
CA LEU A 66 -4.72 1.53 25.92
C LEU A 66 -5.21 2.91 25.48
N LEU A 67 -6.26 2.91 24.65
CA LEU A 67 -6.98 4.12 24.27
C LEU A 67 -7.57 4.69 25.57
N LEU A 68 -6.85 5.65 26.16
CA LEU A 68 -7.34 6.44 27.29
C LEU A 68 -8.62 7.14 26.83
N SER A 69 -9.73 6.73 27.46
CA SER A 69 -11.04 7.36 27.41
C SER A 69 -11.01 8.79 27.93
#